data_AF-A0AA88PRJ5-F1
#
_entry.id   AF-A0AA88PRJ5-F1
#
_cell.length_a   1.000
_cell.length_b   1.000
_cell.length_c   1.000
_cell.angle_alpha   90.00
_cell.angle_beta   90.00
_cell.angle_gamma   90.00
#
_symmetry.space_group_name_H-M   'P 1'
#
loop_
_entity.id
_entity.type
_entity.pdbx_description
1 polymer ?
#
loop_
_entity_poly.entity_id
_entity_poly.type
_entity_poly.pdbx_seq_one_letter_code
_entity_poly.pdbx_strand_id
1 'polypeptide(L)'
;MLADFVSLVSEAVAELVSHGVQLILGLHARLVLELCERDNAADMRTRLQTHLNSIQLVDHTVVGEAGVRFVELVQTFIKDVDEKDHFFQHVFPVDFGTDFDSAIQVLMWHFLSSLENFLPIPDLQQTLDWLDPPLPVSKDCEEFNSQSDHIKTLLEHYKNLGHIDTKSDSCQPISAGNCILSTLSGKATEIHQKREGHVQMFDRHFSENCH
;
A
#
# COMPACT_ATOMS: atom_id res chain seq x y z
N MET A 1 2.98 14.18 -10.25
CA MET A 1 1.86 13.38 -10.80
C MET A 1 2.43 12.15 -11.47
N LEU A 2 2.06 10.94 -11.03
CA LEU A 2 2.49 9.59 -11.51
C LEU A 2 3.99 9.39 -11.76
N ALA A 3 4.62 10.05 -12.74
CA ALA A 3 6.06 9.95 -12.99
C ALA A 3 6.90 10.31 -11.75
N ASP A 4 6.53 11.36 -11.01
CA ASP A 4 7.21 11.73 -9.77
C ASP A 4 7.09 10.65 -8.69
N PHE A 5 5.93 9.99 -8.62
CA PHE A 5 5.71 8.87 -7.70
C PHE A 5 6.56 7.67 -8.08
N VAL A 6 6.58 7.31 -9.37
CA VAL A 6 7.41 6.22 -9.88
C VAL A 6 8.89 6.51 -9.64
N SER A 7 9.34 7.75 -9.84
CA SER A 7 10.70 8.20 -9.56
C SER A 7 11.07 8.04 -8.08
N LEU A 8 10.21 8.56 -7.18
CA LEU A 8 10.43 8.48 -5.74
C LEU A 8 10.52 7.02 -5.25
N VAL A 9 9.60 6.17 -5.70
CA VAL A 9 9.57 4.77 -5.32
C VAL A 9 10.75 4.00 -5.91
N SER A 10 11.18 4.33 -7.14
CA SER A 10 12.36 3.71 -7.77
C SER A 10 13.66 4.10 -7.06
N GLU A 11 13.76 5.32 -6.53
CA GLU A 11 14.90 5.75 -5.71
C GLU A 11 14.95 4.98 -4.38
N ALA A 12 13.79 4.73 -3.78
CA ALA A 12 13.68 4.00 -2.52
C ALA A 12 13.90 2.48 -2.68
N VAL A 13 13.50 1.90 -3.82
CA VAL A 13 13.54 0.45 -4.07
C VAL A 13 14.25 0.16 -5.39
N ALA A 14 15.54 -0.18 -5.30
CA ALA A 14 16.42 -0.38 -6.45
C ALA A 14 15.93 -1.47 -7.42
N GLU A 15 15.22 -2.51 -6.94
CA GLU A 15 14.67 -3.55 -7.81
C GLU A 15 13.58 -3.03 -8.76
N LEU A 16 12.92 -1.92 -8.42
CA LEU A 16 11.85 -1.31 -9.23
C LEU A 16 12.38 -0.35 -10.32
N VAL A 17 13.67 0.02 -10.26
CA VAL A 17 14.28 1.00 -11.18
C VAL A 17 14.19 0.58 -12.63
N SER A 18 14.35 -0.72 -12.92
CA SER A 18 14.37 -1.24 -14.29
C SER A 18 13.07 -0.95 -15.06
N HIS A 19 11.92 -1.20 -14.43
CA HIS A 19 10.60 -0.87 -14.98
C HIS A 19 10.27 0.62 -14.80
N GLY A 20 10.73 1.23 -13.72
CA GLY A 20 10.49 2.63 -13.38
C GLY A 20 11.05 3.59 -14.45
N VAL A 21 12.25 3.34 -14.96
CA VAL A 21 12.90 4.20 -15.96
C VAL A 21 12.10 4.29 -17.26
N GLN A 22 11.67 3.14 -17.82
CA GLN A 22 10.86 3.11 -19.03
C GLN A 22 9.47 3.73 -18.80
N LEU A 23 8.88 3.48 -17.63
CA LEU A 23 7.57 4.02 -17.27
C LEU A 23 7.60 5.54 -17.11
N ILE A 24 8.63 6.09 -16.44
CA ILE A 24 8.86 7.53 -16.29
C ILE A 24 8.99 8.17 -17.67
N LEU A 25 9.80 7.58 -18.56
CA LEU A 25 9.99 8.09 -19.91
C LEU A 25 8.67 8.10 -20.69
N GLY A 26 7.91 7.00 -20.66
CA GLY A 26 6.62 6.90 -21.35
C GLY A 26 5.60 7.93 -20.84
N LEU A 27 5.50 8.11 -19.52
CA LEU A 27 4.60 9.08 -18.90
C LEU A 27 4.97 10.52 -19.27
N HIS A 28 6.26 10.87 -19.24
CA HIS A 28 6.71 12.20 -19.66
C HIS A 28 6.49 12.43 -21.15
N ALA A 29 6.78 11.44 -21.99
CA ALA A 29 6.55 11.53 -23.44
C ALA A 29 5.07 11.75 -23.74
N ARG A 30 4.18 11.01 -23.08
CA ARG A 30 2.72 11.18 -23.25
C ARG A 30 2.27 12.59 -22.88
N LEU A 31 2.69 13.09 -21.72
CA LEU A 31 2.34 14.44 -21.28
C LEU A 31 2.86 15.51 -22.24
N VAL A 32 4.10 15.37 -22.73
CA VAL A 32 4.69 16.29 -23.69
C VAL A 32 3.90 16.30 -25.01
N LEU A 33 3.52 15.12 -25.52
CA LEU A 33 2.74 15.02 -26.76
C LEU A 33 1.34 15.64 -26.61
N GLU A 34 0.67 15.42 -25.48
CA GLU A 34 -0.63 16.05 -25.18
C GLU A 34 -0.54 17.58 -25.11
N LEU A 35 0.57 18.12 -24.60
CA LEU A 35 0.82 19.57 -24.58
C LEU A 35 1.11 20.10 -25.99
N CYS A 36 1.92 19.38 -26.78
CA CYS A 36 2.25 19.73 -28.18
C CYS A 36 1.02 19.74 -29.12
N GLU A 37 0.03 18.90 -28.84
CA GLU A 37 -1.21 18.86 -29.63
C GLU A 37 -2.09 20.10 -29.36
N ARG A 38 -2.09 20.59 -28.12
CA ARG A 38 -3.00 21.66 -27.66
C ARG A 38 -2.43 23.07 -27.77
N ASP A 39 -1.12 23.23 -27.70
CA ASP A 39 -0.46 24.54 -27.61
C ASP A 39 0.06 25.06 -28.96
N ASN A 40 0.10 26.39 -29.07
CA ASN A 40 0.66 27.13 -30.20
C ASN A 40 2.19 27.20 -30.07
N ALA A 41 2.94 27.23 -31.17
CA ALA A 41 4.41 27.16 -31.17
C ALA A 41 5.15 28.15 -30.25
N ALA A 42 4.59 29.34 -30.02
CA ALA A 42 5.19 30.35 -29.14
C ALA A 42 5.16 29.97 -27.64
N ASP A 43 4.16 29.21 -27.19
CA ASP A 43 3.97 28.86 -25.78
C ASP A 43 4.54 27.48 -25.41
N MET A 44 4.77 26.63 -26.42
CA MET A 44 5.27 25.27 -26.24
C MET A 44 6.64 25.22 -25.54
N ARG A 45 7.60 26.06 -25.95
CA ARG A 45 8.99 25.95 -25.47
C ARG A 45 9.11 26.09 -23.95
N THR A 46 8.46 27.10 -23.37
CA THR A 46 8.56 27.40 -21.94
C THR A 46 7.86 26.34 -21.08
N ARG A 47 6.73 25.78 -21.54
CA ARG A 47 5.98 24.76 -20.79
C ARG A 47 6.62 23.38 -20.87
N LEU A 48 7.20 23.03 -22.02
CA LEU A 48 7.80 21.71 -22.23
C LEU A 48 9.17 21.56 -21.57
N GLN A 49 9.88 22.68 -21.33
CA GLN A 49 11.26 22.69 -20.86
C GLN A 49 11.48 21.83 -19.60
N THR A 50 10.57 21.90 -18.62
CA THR A 50 10.66 21.12 -17.37
C THR A 50 10.57 19.61 -17.63
N HIS A 51 9.66 19.20 -18.51
CA HIS A 51 9.46 17.80 -18.85
C HIS A 51 10.60 17.25 -19.72
N LEU A 52 11.10 18.04 -20.67
CA LEU A 52 12.27 17.67 -21.48
C LEU A 52 13.53 17.49 -20.63
N ASN A 53 13.76 18.38 -19.66
CA ASN A 53 14.87 18.24 -18.72
C ASN A 53 14.73 16.96 -17.88
N SER A 54 13.51 16.61 -17.48
CA SER A 54 13.23 15.39 -16.72
C SER A 54 13.53 14.13 -17.54
N ILE A 55 13.15 14.13 -18.83
CA ILE A 55 13.47 13.05 -19.78
C ILE A 55 14.98 12.90 -19.98
N GLN A 56 15.71 14.01 -20.06
CA GLN A 56 17.18 14.01 -20.22
C GLN A 56 17.95 13.55 -18.98
N LEU A 57 17.34 13.65 -17.80
CA LEU A 57 17.95 13.23 -16.53
C LEU A 57 17.84 11.71 -16.32
N VAL A 58 17.01 11.03 -17.11
CA VAL A 58 16.90 9.56 -17.09
C VAL A 58 18.19 8.98 -17.69
N ASP A 59 18.91 8.21 -16.86
CA ASP A 59 20.28 7.68 -17.03
C ASP A 59 20.68 7.16 -18.44
N HIS A 60 21.99 7.12 -18.72
CA HIS A 60 22.67 6.87 -20.02
C HIS A 60 22.57 5.42 -20.57
N THR A 61 21.51 4.69 -20.24
CA THR A 61 21.23 3.36 -20.80
C THR A 61 20.55 3.46 -22.17
N VAL A 62 20.15 2.33 -22.77
CA VAL A 62 19.35 2.29 -24.02
C VAL A 62 18.08 3.14 -23.91
N VAL A 63 17.51 3.26 -22.71
CA VAL A 63 16.35 4.12 -22.43
C VAL A 63 16.70 5.61 -22.53
N GLY A 64 17.92 5.99 -22.17
CA GLY A 64 18.45 7.34 -22.34
C GLY A 64 18.56 7.75 -23.81
N GLU A 65 18.97 6.85 -24.71
CA GLU A 65 18.99 7.14 -26.16
C GLU A 65 17.59 7.43 -26.72
N ALA A 66 16.58 6.67 -26.29
CA ALA A 66 15.19 6.90 -26.68
C ALA A 66 14.70 8.27 -26.18
N GLY A 67 15.07 8.65 -24.95
CA GLY A 67 14.78 9.98 -24.39
C GLY A 67 15.42 11.11 -25.19
N VAL A 68 16.69 10.98 -25.59
CA VAL A 68 17.37 11.99 -26.42
C VAL A 68 16.68 12.15 -27.78
N ARG A 69 16.37 11.04 -28.47
CA ARG A 69 15.65 11.08 -29.76
C ARG A 69 14.27 11.72 -29.64
N PHE A 70 13.55 11.45 -28.55
CA PHE A 70 12.26 12.09 -28.28
C PHE A 70 12.40 13.59 -28.04
N VAL A 71 13.42 14.03 -27.30
CA VAL A 71 13.67 15.47 -27.09
C VAL A 71 14.00 16.17 -28.41
N GLU A 72 14.80 15.53 -29.27
CA GLU A 72 15.09 16.05 -30.61
C GLU A 72 13.82 16.20 -31.46
N LEU A 73 12.95 15.19 -31.46
CA LEU A 73 11.65 15.23 -32.12
C LEU A 73 10.80 16.41 -31.65
N VAL A 74 10.69 16.63 -30.33
CA VAL A 74 9.94 17.75 -29.77
C VAL A 74 10.57 19.10 -30.12
N GLN A 75 11.90 19.19 -30.16
CA GLN A 75 12.57 20.41 -30.63
C GLN A 75 12.28 20.70 -32.10
N THR A 76 12.07 19.68 -32.92
CA THR A 76 11.65 19.84 -34.31
C THR A 76 10.24 20.41 -34.40
N PHE A 77 9.29 19.93 -33.60
CA PHE A 77 7.93 20.51 -33.55
C PHE A 77 7.91 21.99 -33.16
N ILE A 78 8.84 22.43 -32.30
CA ILE A 78 8.96 23.83 -31.90
C ILE A 78 9.49 24.70 -33.06
N LYS A 79 10.32 24.13 -33.95
CA LYS A 79 10.94 24.84 -35.08
C LYS A 79 10.06 24.84 -36.32
N ASP A 80 9.35 23.73 -36.56
CA ASP A 80 8.59 23.49 -37.78
C ASP A 80 7.18 22.97 -37.42
N VAL A 81 6.18 23.81 -37.70
CA VAL A 81 4.78 23.50 -37.42
C VAL A 81 4.21 22.51 -38.42
N ASP A 82 4.71 22.51 -39.67
CA ASP A 82 4.25 21.59 -40.70
C ASP A 82 4.71 20.15 -40.38
N GLU A 83 5.95 19.99 -39.88
CA GLU A 83 6.42 18.69 -39.38
C GLU A 83 5.65 18.22 -38.15
N LYS A 84 5.30 19.13 -37.23
CA LYS A 84 4.43 18.82 -36.09
C LYS A 84 3.07 18.29 -36.56
N ASP A 85 2.43 18.99 -37.48
CA ASP A 85 1.10 18.61 -37.97
C ASP A 85 1.16 17.29 -38.77
N HIS A 86 2.21 17.08 -39.57
CA HIS A 86 2.45 15.81 -40.24
C HIS A 86 2.60 14.66 -39.23
N PHE A 87 3.39 14.86 -38.18
CA PHE A 87 3.60 13.87 -37.12
C PHE A 87 2.29 13.49 -36.43
N PHE A 88 1.48 14.46 -35.98
CA PHE A 88 0.24 14.16 -35.28
C PHE A 88 -0.82 13.48 -36.16
N GLN A 89 -0.79 13.75 -37.47
CA GLN A 89 -1.70 13.11 -38.42
C GLN A 89 -1.29 11.68 -38.82
N HIS A 90 0.01 11.41 -38.96
CA HIS A 90 0.49 10.17 -39.61
C HIS A 90 1.31 9.27 -38.70
N VAL A 91 2.09 9.84 -37.78
CA VAL A 91 3.05 9.09 -36.95
C VAL A 91 2.48 8.83 -35.55
N PHE A 92 1.93 9.87 -34.91
CA PHE A 92 1.38 9.77 -33.56
C PHE A 92 0.33 8.66 -33.39
N PRO A 93 -0.67 8.48 -34.29
CA PRO A 93 -1.69 7.43 -34.10
C PRO A 93 -1.12 6.02 -34.18
N VAL A 94 0.02 5.84 -34.86
CA VAL A 94 0.67 4.54 -35.08
C VAL A 94 1.65 4.25 -33.95
N ASP A 95 2.57 5.17 -33.67
CA ASP A 95 3.70 4.93 -32.77
C ASP A 95 3.39 5.31 -31.31
N PHE A 96 2.46 6.24 -31.10
CA PHE A 96 2.08 6.78 -29.77
C PHE A 96 0.59 6.63 -29.48
N GLY A 97 -0.08 5.76 -30.25
CA GLY A 97 -1.50 5.47 -30.12
C GLY A 97 -1.81 4.46 -29.00
N THR A 98 -2.80 3.60 -29.24
CA THR A 98 -3.33 2.65 -28.26
C THR A 98 -2.28 1.68 -27.72
N ASP A 99 -1.34 1.27 -28.56
CA ASP A 99 -0.32 0.28 -28.18
C ASP A 99 0.68 0.89 -27.19
N PHE A 100 1.04 2.16 -27.41
CA PHE A 100 1.88 2.92 -26.50
C PHE A 100 1.19 3.14 -25.15
N ASP A 101 -0.08 3.54 -25.16
CA ASP A 101 -0.89 3.71 -23.94
C ASP A 101 -1.03 2.40 -23.17
N SER A 102 -1.24 1.29 -23.88
CA SER A 102 -1.32 -0.06 -23.29
C SER A 102 0.01 -0.47 -22.68
N ALA A 103 1.13 -0.17 -23.33
CA ALA A 103 2.46 -0.45 -22.78
C ALA A 103 2.71 0.32 -21.48
N ILE A 104 2.31 1.60 -21.40
CA ILE A 104 2.39 2.39 -20.15
C ILE A 104 1.55 1.74 -19.05
N GLN A 105 0.32 1.30 -19.35
CA GLN A 105 -0.55 0.66 -18.36
C GLN A 105 0.03 -0.66 -17.85
N VAL A 106 0.57 -1.49 -18.74
CA VAL A 106 1.23 -2.76 -18.39
C VAL A 106 2.44 -2.50 -17.51
N LEU A 107 3.30 -1.54 -17.87
CA LEU A 107 4.45 -1.15 -17.05
C LEU A 107 4.03 -0.64 -15.67
N MET A 108 2.97 0.18 -15.59
CA MET A 108 2.42 0.67 -14.33
C MET A 108 1.90 -0.49 -13.47
N TRP A 109 1.19 -1.44 -14.06
CA TRP A 109 0.70 -2.62 -13.36
C TRP A 109 1.87 -3.44 -12.79
N HIS A 110 2.88 -3.76 -13.61
CA HIS A 110 4.07 -4.47 -13.14
C HIS A 110 4.80 -3.72 -12.04
N PHE A 111 4.90 -2.39 -12.15
CA PHE A 111 5.51 -1.55 -11.13
C PHE A 111 4.77 -1.65 -9.80
N LEU A 112 3.43 -1.50 -9.82
CA LEU A 112 2.60 -1.55 -8.61
C LEU A 112 2.56 -2.96 -7.99
N SER A 113 2.42 -4.01 -8.79
CA SER A 113 2.46 -5.39 -8.29
C SER A 113 3.82 -5.72 -7.68
N SER A 114 4.90 -5.20 -8.27
CA SER A 114 6.24 -5.38 -7.70
C SER A 114 6.39 -4.61 -6.40
N LEU A 115 5.91 -3.37 -6.33
CA LEU A 115 5.89 -2.56 -5.10
C LEU A 115 5.14 -3.26 -3.96
N GLU A 116 3.98 -3.85 -4.26
CA GLU A 116 3.18 -4.59 -3.28
C GLU A 116 3.97 -5.72 -2.60
N ASN A 117 4.86 -6.41 -3.34
CA ASN A 117 5.70 -7.47 -2.77
C ASN A 117 6.71 -6.98 -1.72
N PHE A 118 7.01 -5.67 -1.70
CA PHE A 118 7.90 -5.07 -0.70
C PHE A 118 7.14 -4.56 0.53
N LEU A 119 5.81 -4.53 0.49
CA LEU A 119 4.99 -4.08 1.61
C LEU A 119 4.63 -5.27 2.51
N PRO A 120 5.05 -5.28 3.79
CA PRO A 120 4.65 -6.34 4.71
C PRO A 120 3.15 -6.27 4.96
N ILE A 121 2.50 -7.44 5.15
CA ILE A 121 1.16 -7.51 5.72
C ILE A 121 1.29 -7.05 7.19
N PRO A 122 0.67 -5.92 7.58
CA PRO A 122 0.78 -5.45 8.95
C PRO A 122 0.07 -6.40 9.89
N ASP A 123 0.69 -6.73 11.01
CA ASP A 123 -0.02 -7.36 12.11
C ASP A 123 -0.91 -6.33 12.84
N LEU A 124 -1.71 -6.81 13.79
CA LEU A 124 -2.62 -5.94 14.54
C LEU A 124 -1.85 -4.85 15.30
N GLN A 125 -0.67 -5.16 15.83
CA GLN A 125 0.13 -4.20 16.58
C GLN A 125 0.66 -3.09 15.67
N GLN A 126 1.21 -3.44 14.51
CA GLN A 126 1.66 -2.48 13.51
C GLN A 126 0.51 -1.62 12.98
N THR A 127 -0.67 -2.21 12.81
CA THR A 127 -1.88 -1.46 12.41
C THR A 127 -2.27 -0.44 13.48
N LEU A 128 -2.19 -0.80 14.77
CA LEU A 128 -2.45 0.12 15.88
C LEU A 128 -1.42 1.26 15.92
N ASP A 129 -0.15 0.96 15.69
CA ASP A 129 0.94 1.96 15.65
C ASP A 129 0.78 2.96 14.48
N TRP A 130 0.11 2.58 13.38
CA TRP A 130 -0.21 3.51 12.28
C TRP A 130 -1.45 4.38 12.55
N LEU A 131 -2.37 3.88 13.36
CA LEU A 131 -3.57 4.62 13.76
C LEU A 131 -3.25 5.66 14.85
N ASP A 132 -2.07 5.58 15.47
CA ASP A 132 -1.63 6.43 16.56
C ASP A 132 -0.24 7.04 16.26
N PRO A 133 -0.15 8.25 15.69
CA PRO A 133 1.13 8.93 15.54
C PRO A 133 1.75 9.09 16.93
N PRO A 134 3.06 8.87 17.13
CA PRO A 134 3.66 8.94 18.46
C PRO A 134 3.52 10.35 19.04
N LEU A 135 2.50 10.56 19.86
CA LEU A 135 2.34 11.74 20.69
C LEU A 135 3.41 11.70 21.79
N PRO A 136 4.08 12.82 22.09
CA PRO A 136 5.13 12.85 23.09
C PRO A 136 4.52 12.47 24.44
N VAL A 137 5.04 11.39 25.02
CA VAL A 137 4.76 10.81 26.34
C VAL A 137 4.21 11.85 27.33
N SER A 138 2.89 11.98 27.37
CA SER A 138 2.18 12.81 28.33
C SER A 138 0.84 12.16 28.61
N LYS A 139 0.75 11.53 29.79
CA LYS A 139 -0.47 11.02 30.40
C LYS A 139 -1.64 11.95 30.13
N ASP A 140 -2.72 11.44 29.55
CA ASP A 140 -4.07 11.53 30.10
C ASP A 140 -5.00 10.51 29.43
N CYS A 141 -5.85 9.87 30.24
CA CYS A 141 -6.66 8.69 29.88
C CYS A 141 -7.84 9.01 28.93
N GLU A 142 -7.81 10.12 28.19
CA GLU A 142 -8.88 10.56 27.29
C GLU A 142 -8.65 10.14 25.82
N GLU A 143 -7.40 9.83 25.44
CA GLU A 143 -6.99 9.45 24.08
C GLU A 143 -7.45 8.05 23.64
N PHE A 144 -7.77 7.16 24.58
CA PHE A 144 -8.31 5.82 24.27
C PHE A 144 -9.66 5.85 23.54
N ASN A 145 -10.45 6.92 23.74
CA ASN A 145 -11.74 7.06 23.07
C ASN A 145 -11.56 7.35 21.56
N SER A 146 -10.57 8.16 21.17
CA SER A 146 -10.24 8.40 19.76
C SER A 146 -9.72 7.13 19.08
N GLN A 147 -8.87 6.35 19.75
CA GLN A 147 -8.34 5.09 19.22
C GLN A 147 -9.44 4.04 18.95
N SER A 148 -10.45 3.97 19.83
CA SER A 148 -11.63 3.11 19.65
C SER A 148 -12.41 3.45 18.37
N ASP A 149 -12.54 4.74 18.06
CA ASP A 149 -13.29 5.19 16.89
C ASP A 149 -12.52 4.99 15.58
N HIS A 150 -11.18 5.08 15.60
CA HIS A 150 -10.34 4.72 14.47
C HIS A 150 -10.40 3.22 14.12
N ILE A 151 -10.33 2.35 15.13
CA ILE A 151 -10.46 0.90 14.94
C ILE A 151 -11.86 0.53 14.46
N LYS A 152 -12.92 1.13 15.02
CA LYS A 152 -14.29 0.91 14.53
C LYS A 152 -14.44 1.30 13.07
N THR A 153 -13.94 2.48 12.68
CA THR A 153 -13.99 2.96 11.30
C THR A 153 -13.25 2.00 10.36
N LEU A 154 -12.08 1.50 10.79
CA LEU A 154 -11.29 0.53 10.04
C LEU A 154 -12.04 -0.81 9.87
N LEU A 155 -12.60 -1.34 10.96
CA LEU A 155 -13.38 -2.58 10.94
C LEU A 155 -14.66 -2.45 10.10
N GLU A 156 -15.34 -1.30 10.14
CA GLU A 156 -16.49 -1.01 9.29
C GLU A 156 -16.10 -0.95 7.81
N HIS A 157 -14.95 -0.37 7.49
CA HIS A 157 -14.41 -0.35 6.13
C HIS A 157 -14.15 -1.78 5.61
N TYR A 158 -13.46 -2.63 6.39
CA TYR A 158 -13.20 -4.03 6.02
C TYR A 158 -14.47 -4.89 5.95
N LYS A 159 -15.47 -4.60 6.80
CA LYS A 159 -16.79 -5.21 6.72
C LYS A 159 -17.52 -4.84 5.43
N ASN A 160 -17.44 -3.58 5.00
CA ASN A 160 -18.05 -3.12 3.75
C ASN A 160 -17.36 -3.68 2.51
N LEU A 161 -16.06 -3.97 2.59
CA LEU A 161 -15.30 -4.68 1.55
C LEU A 161 -15.58 -6.19 1.49
N GLY A 162 -16.35 -6.74 2.45
CA GLY A 162 -16.68 -8.18 2.51
C GLY A 162 -15.59 -9.06 3.10
N HIS A 163 -14.53 -8.49 3.69
CA HIS A 163 -13.47 -9.27 4.35
C HIS A 163 -13.89 -9.81 5.72
N ILE A 164 -14.84 -9.14 6.38
CA ILE A 164 -15.43 -9.59 7.64
C ILE A 164 -16.81 -10.14 7.34
N ASP A 165 -16.85 -11.38 6.88
CA ASP A 165 -18.11 -12.12 6.79
C ASP A 165 -18.65 -12.33 8.21
N THR A 166 -19.77 -11.67 8.53
CA THR A 166 -20.54 -11.92 9.77
C THR A 166 -21.19 -13.31 9.80
N LYS A 167 -20.94 -14.12 8.77
CA LYS A 167 -21.34 -15.52 8.64
C LYS A 167 -20.15 -16.46 8.86
N SER A 168 -19.47 -16.34 9.99
CA SER A 168 -18.65 -17.45 10.47
C SER A 168 -19.58 -18.51 11.05
N ASP A 169 -19.97 -19.46 10.20
CA ASP A 169 -20.69 -20.67 10.59
C ASP A 169 -19.77 -21.74 11.24
N SER A 170 -18.61 -21.39 11.82
CA SER A 170 -17.73 -22.44 12.38
C SER A 170 -16.77 -22.07 13.51
N CYS A 171 -16.94 -20.96 14.22
CA CYS A 171 -16.24 -20.82 15.50
C CYS A 171 -17.09 -21.38 16.63
N GLN A 172 -17.02 -22.69 16.86
CA GLN A 172 -17.43 -23.22 18.17
C GLN A 172 -16.60 -22.46 19.22
N PRO A 173 -17.23 -21.80 20.21
CA PRO A 173 -16.50 -21.00 21.18
C PRO A 173 -15.44 -21.89 21.82
N ILE A 174 -14.17 -21.46 21.69
CA ILE A 174 -13.04 -22.07 22.38
C ILE A 174 -13.48 -22.28 23.83
N SER A 175 -13.29 -23.48 24.35
CA SER A 175 -13.66 -23.92 25.70
C SER A 175 -12.92 -23.15 26.82
N ALA A 176 -12.52 -21.90 26.61
CA ALA A 176 -12.50 -20.88 27.65
C ALA A 176 -13.97 -20.60 27.99
N GLY A 177 -14.58 -21.55 28.73
CA GLY A 177 -16.00 -21.62 28.99
C GLY A 177 -16.54 -20.34 29.61
N ASN A 178 -17.84 -20.33 29.87
CA ASN A 178 -18.61 -19.19 30.38
C ASN A 178 -18.14 -18.64 31.75
N CYS A 179 -16.90 -18.85 32.19
CA CYS A 179 -16.30 -18.37 33.44
C CYS A 179 -16.43 -16.86 33.59
N ILE A 180 -16.20 -16.07 32.54
CA ILE A 180 -16.34 -14.60 32.61
C ILE A 180 -17.80 -14.25 32.94
N LEU A 181 -18.75 -14.77 32.16
CA LEU A 181 -20.18 -14.50 32.36
C LEU A 181 -20.71 -15.08 33.67
N SER A 182 -20.25 -16.27 34.07
CA SER A 182 -20.67 -16.94 35.30
C SER A 182 -20.15 -16.22 36.54
N THR A 183 -18.93 -15.69 36.47
CA THR A 183 -18.31 -14.89 37.54
C THR A 183 -19.00 -13.53 37.66
N LEU A 184 -19.21 -12.83 36.54
CA LEU A 184 -19.87 -11.52 36.53
C LEU A 184 -21.37 -11.61 36.85
N SER A 185 -22.04 -12.72 36.52
CA SER A 185 -23.44 -12.97 36.87
C SER A 185 -23.65 -13.24 38.37
N GLY A 186 -22.59 -13.27 39.18
CA GLY A 186 -22.69 -13.46 40.63
C GLY A 186 -23.09 -14.87 41.06
N LYS A 187 -23.05 -15.87 40.17
CA LYS A 187 -23.30 -17.28 40.52
C LYS A 187 -22.10 -17.95 41.21
N ALA A 188 -21.12 -17.18 41.65
CA ALA A 188 -19.92 -17.65 42.34
C ALA A 188 -20.09 -17.69 43.87
N THR A 189 -21.22 -18.17 44.38
CA THR A 189 -21.47 -18.30 45.83
C THR A 189 -21.96 -19.67 46.30
N GLU A 190 -21.85 -20.73 45.50
CA GLU A 190 -22.17 -22.11 45.95
C GLU A 190 -20.97 -23.06 45.98
N ILE A 191 -19.72 -22.58 46.14
CA ILE A 191 -18.55 -23.47 46.27
C ILE A 191 -18.00 -23.57 47.70
N HIS A 192 -18.52 -22.81 48.67
CA HIS A 192 -18.04 -22.86 50.07
C HIS A 192 -19.04 -23.43 51.09
N GLN A 193 -19.78 -24.49 50.74
CA GLN A 193 -20.53 -25.24 51.76
C GLN A 193 -20.55 -26.75 51.55
N LYS A 194 -19.39 -27.33 51.23
CA LYS A 194 -19.15 -28.78 51.40
C LYS A 194 -17.69 -29.08 51.75
N ARG A 195 -17.18 -28.40 52.77
CA ARG A 195 -15.90 -28.78 53.39
C ARG A 195 -15.94 -28.66 54.91
N GLU A 196 -17.06 -29.04 55.52
CA GLU A 196 -17.12 -29.39 56.93
C GLU A 196 -17.95 -30.67 57.05
N GLY A 197 -17.35 -31.73 57.59
CA GLY A 197 -18.05 -32.98 57.90
C GLY A 197 -17.66 -34.18 57.05
N HIS A 198 -16.38 -34.56 57.05
CA HIS A 198 -16.04 -35.97 57.31
C HIS A 198 -14.56 -36.09 57.72
N VAL A 199 -14.30 -35.92 59.02
CA VAL A 199 -13.16 -36.54 59.68
C VAL A 199 -13.64 -37.92 60.12
N GLN A 200 -13.14 -38.98 59.49
CA GLN A 200 -13.04 -40.34 60.02
C GLN A 200 -11.96 -41.07 59.19
N MET A 201 -10.75 -41.16 59.74
CA MET A 201 -10.21 -42.37 60.35
C MET A 201 -10.10 -43.57 59.38
N PHE A 202 -8.87 -43.85 58.92
CA PHE A 202 -8.33 -45.20 59.03
C PHE A 202 -6.79 -45.14 59.07
N ASP A 203 -6.25 -45.45 60.26
CA ASP A 203 -4.87 -45.87 60.47
C ASP A 203 -4.61 -47.23 59.80
N ARG A 204 -3.48 -47.36 59.09
CA ARG A 204 -2.62 -48.55 59.21
C ARG A 204 -1.23 -48.31 58.62
N HIS A 205 -0.24 -48.50 59.49
CA HIS A 205 1.18 -48.73 59.23
C HIS A 205 1.43 -49.80 58.15
N PHE A 206 2.51 -49.64 57.36
CA PHE A 206 3.71 -50.47 57.50
C PHE A 206 4.95 -49.83 56.86
N SER A 207 6.09 -50.22 57.43
CA SER A 207 7.46 -49.69 57.36
C SER A 207 8.30 -50.30 56.21
N GLU A 208 9.53 -49.78 56.09
CA GLU A 208 10.74 -50.22 55.33
C GLU A 208 10.93 -49.56 53.95
N ASN A 209 12.04 -48.89 53.62
CA ASN A 209 13.45 -49.11 53.96
C ASN A 209 14.28 -47.80 53.88
N CYS A 210 15.21 -47.60 54.82
CA CYS A 210 16.53 -47.01 54.53
C CYS A 210 17.49 -47.22 55.73
N HIS A 211 18.49 -48.09 55.49
CA HIS A 211 19.73 -48.36 56.23
C HIS A 211 19.70 -49.00 57.63
#